data_AF-A0AAE1B554-F1
#
_entry.id   AF-A0AAE1B554-F1
#
_cell.length_a   1.000
_cell.length_b   1.000
_cell.length_c   1.000
_cell.angle_alpha   90.00
_cell.angle_beta   90.00
_cell.angle_gamma   90.00
#
_symmetry.space_group_name_H-M   'P 1'
#
loop_
_entity.id
_entity.type
_entity.pdbx_description
1 polymer ?
#
loop_
_entity_poly.entity_id
_entity_poly.type
_entity_poly.pdbx_seq_one_letter_code
_entity_poly.pdbx_strand_id
1 'polypeptide(L)'
;MWTLSIAVAVCLSLINHAQWRHGSAHWGNTSLAVLESLSRPLWSLAVAWVILACNTGRAGPIANILSFPPFVTLSRLSYSVYLLHPLIILFVVYSRRTAIYLPPDRIDQVYNYLGHLTLTHLFAMALYLCVEAPLRSLDLLWEPRRPHKTA
;
A
#
# COMPACT_ATOMS: atom_id res chain seq x y z
N MET A 1 -13.88 -16.01 11.38
CA MET A 1 -14.39 -14.64 11.24
C MET A 1 -13.41 -13.76 10.44
N TRP A 2 -12.18 -13.52 10.92
CA TRP A 2 -11.10 -12.85 10.16
C TRP A 2 -10.48 -13.73 9.06
N THR A 3 -10.48 -15.04 9.25
CA THR A 3 -10.08 -16.05 8.26
C THR A 3 -10.94 -16.01 6.99
N LEU A 4 -12.22 -15.62 7.08
CA LEU A 4 -13.10 -15.45 5.93
C LEU A 4 -12.71 -14.23 5.10
N SER A 5 -12.38 -13.09 5.71
CA SER A 5 -11.88 -11.92 4.97
C SER A 5 -10.54 -12.21 4.29
N ILE A 6 -9.63 -12.91 4.98
CA ILE A 6 -8.34 -13.30 4.39
C ILE A 6 -8.56 -14.31 3.26
N ALA A 7 -9.42 -15.30 3.44
CA ALA A 7 -9.75 -16.27 2.40
C ALA A 7 -10.42 -15.62 1.19
N VAL A 8 -11.37 -14.70 1.40
CA VAL A 8 -12.02 -13.95 0.31
C VAL A 8 -11.02 -13.04 -0.40
N ALA A 9 -10.17 -12.33 0.34
CA ALA A 9 -9.14 -11.46 -0.24
C ALA A 9 -8.11 -12.26 -1.06
N VAL A 10 -7.67 -13.40 -0.55
CA VAL A 10 -6.74 -14.30 -1.26
C VAL A 10 -7.42 -14.93 -2.48
N CYS A 11 -8.68 -15.36 -2.35
CA CYS A 11 -9.44 -15.92 -3.48
C CYS A 11 -9.62 -14.91 -4.62
N LEU A 12 -9.94 -13.65 -4.30
CA LEU A 12 -10.06 -12.57 -5.29
C LEU A 12 -8.72 -12.22 -5.95
N SER A 13 -7.64 -12.19 -5.17
CA SER A 13 -6.28 -11.99 -5.69
C SER A 13 -5.86 -13.11 -6.66
N LEU A 14 -6.21 -14.36 -6.32
CA LEU A 14 -5.94 -15.52 -7.18
C LEU A 14 -6.78 -15.50 -8.46
N ILE A 15 -8.03 -15.04 -8.41
CA ILE A 15 -8.89 -14.88 -9.60
C ILE A 15 -8.31 -13.82 -10.53
N ASN A 16 -7.91 -12.67 -10.00
CA ASN A 16 -7.28 -11.62 -10.81
C ASN A 16 -5.95 -12.10 -11.41
N HIS A 17 -5.09 -12.74 -10.62
CA HIS A 17 -3.84 -13.31 -11.12
C HIS A 17 -4.06 -14.43 -12.16
N ALA A 18 -5.09 -15.27 -11.99
CA ALA A 18 -5.46 -16.29 -12.97
C ALA A 18 -5.99 -15.66 -14.27
N GLN A 19 -6.74 -14.56 -14.18
CA GLN A 19 -7.21 -13.79 -15.33
C GLN A 19 -6.03 -13.22 -16.13
N TRP A 20 -5.05 -12.61 -15.45
CA TRP A 20 -3.83 -12.13 -16.09
C TRP A 20 -3.02 -13.26 -16.73
N ARG A 21 -3.03 -14.46 -16.12
CA ARG A 21 -2.24 -15.61 -16.59
C ARG A 21 -2.84 -16.34 -17.78
N HIS A 22 -4.16 -16.45 -17.88
CA HIS A 22 -4.81 -17.27 -18.91
C HIS A 22 -5.17 -16.54 -20.20
N GLY A 23 -4.90 -15.23 -20.28
CA GLY A 23 -5.30 -14.41 -21.42
C GLY A 23 -6.83 -14.33 -21.53
N SER A 24 -7.34 -13.16 -21.88
CA SER A 24 -8.78 -12.86 -22.00
C SER A 24 -9.54 -13.71 -23.03
N ALA A 25 -8.90 -14.70 -23.67
CA ALA A 25 -9.48 -15.53 -24.73
C ALA A 25 -10.59 -16.50 -24.27
N HIS A 26 -10.66 -16.84 -22.98
CA HIS A 26 -11.61 -17.87 -22.48
C HIS A 26 -12.79 -17.29 -21.67
N TRP A 27 -12.78 -16.00 -21.34
CA TRP A 27 -13.79 -15.38 -20.47
C TRP A 27 -14.64 -14.41 -21.28
N GLY A 28 -15.96 -14.44 -21.11
CA GLY A 28 -16.86 -13.48 -21.76
C GLY A 28 -16.53 -12.04 -21.36
N ASN A 29 -16.57 -11.11 -22.32
CA ASN A 29 -16.24 -9.70 -22.07
C ASN A 29 -17.05 -9.07 -20.94
N THR A 30 -18.30 -9.51 -20.75
CA THR A 30 -19.19 -9.03 -19.69
C THR A 30 -18.74 -9.48 -18.31
N SER A 31 -18.32 -10.74 -18.14
CA SER A 31 -17.84 -11.24 -16.85
C SER A 31 -16.49 -10.61 -16.46
N LEU A 32 -15.62 -10.36 -17.44
CA LEU A 32 -14.36 -9.64 -17.22
C LEU A 32 -14.59 -8.21 -16.72
N ALA A 33 -15.48 -7.45 -17.37
CA ALA A 33 -15.74 -6.06 -16.98
C ALA A 33 -16.33 -5.95 -15.56
N VAL A 34 -17.21 -6.90 -15.20
CA VAL A 34 -17.80 -7.00 -13.86
C VAL A 34 -16.72 -7.34 -12.83
N LEU A 35 -15.87 -8.33 -13.10
CA LEU A 35 -14.82 -8.73 -12.16
C LEU A 35 -13.77 -7.63 -11.94
N GLU A 36 -13.36 -6.95 -12.99
CA GLU A 36 -12.44 -5.81 -12.90
C GLU A 36 -13.04 -4.67 -12.07
N SER A 37 -14.31 -4.35 -12.29
CA SER A 37 -15.01 -3.28 -11.55
C SER A 37 -15.24 -3.63 -10.08
N LEU A 38 -15.53 -4.90 -9.78
CA LEU A 38 -15.83 -5.36 -8.42
C LEU A 38 -14.56 -5.69 -7.60
N SER A 39 -13.41 -5.91 -8.25
CA SER A 39 -12.16 -6.25 -7.57
C SER A 39 -11.76 -5.21 -6.51
N ARG A 40 -11.80 -3.92 -6.85
CA ARG A 40 -11.43 -2.79 -5.99
C ARG A 40 -12.38 -2.59 -4.80
N PRO A 41 -13.72 -2.54 -4.98
CA PRO A 41 -14.64 -2.42 -3.85
C PRO A 41 -14.64 -3.66 -2.96
N LEU A 42 -14.49 -4.87 -3.52
CA LEU A 42 -14.38 -6.08 -2.71
C LEU A 42 -13.11 -6.08 -1.84
N TRP A 43 -11.98 -5.61 -2.37
CA TRP A 43 -10.77 -5.39 -1.58
C TRP A 43 -11.01 -4.38 -0.44
N SER A 44 -11.64 -3.24 -0.75
CA SER A 44 -11.98 -2.23 0.26
C SER A 44 -12.90 -2.79 1.34
N LEU A 45 -13.91 -3.60 0.96
CA LEU A 45 -14.84 -4.23 1.88
C LEU A 45 -14.15 -5.27 2.77
N ALA A 46 -13.20 -6.03 2.23
CA ALA A 46 -12.38 -6.95 3.01
C ALA A 46 -11.56 -6.21 4.07
N VAL A 47 -10.93 -5.07 3.71
CA VAL A 47 -10.20 -4.22 4.66
C VAL A 47 -11.15 -3.59 5.69
N ALA A 48 -12.30 -3.07 5.27
CA ALA A 48 -13.31 -2.51 6.17
C ALA A 48 -13.79 -3.51 7.21
N TRP A 49 -13.97 -4.78 6.82
CA TRP A 49 -14.32 -5.85 7.74
C TRP A 49 -13.24 -6.12 8.80
N VAL A 50 -11.95 -6.04 8.42
CA VAL A 50 -10.83 -6.14 9.38
C VAL A 50 -10.90 -4.99 10.40
N ILE A 51 -11.17 -3.76 9.94
CA ILE A 51 -11.32 -2.60 10.83
C ILE A 51 -12.49 -2.79 11.81
N LEU A 52 -13.64 -3.28 11.32
CA LEU A 52 -14.79 -3.61 12.18
C LEU A 52 -14.47 -4.73 13.19
N ALA A 53 -13.70 -5.74 12.79
CA ALA A 53 -13.24 -6.79 13.69
C ALA A 53 -12.33 -6.23 14.80
N CYS A 54 -11.48 -5.25 14.47
CA CYS A 54 -10.64 -4.54 15.45
C CYS A 54 -11.50 -3.73 16.43
N ASN A 55 -12.50 -2.99 15.93
CA ASN A 55 -13.37 -2.16 16.79
C ASN A 55 -14.27 -3.00 17.72
N THR A 56 -14.70 -4.18 17.27
CA THR A 56 -15.53 -5.10 18.08
C THR A 56 -14.74 -5.95 19.09
N GLY A 57 -13.41 -5.75 19.19
CA GLY A 57 -12.55 -6.49 20.12
C GLY A 57 -12.36 -7.97 19.76
N ARG A 58 -12.78 -8.39 18.57
CA ARG A 58 -12.78 -9.80 18.10
C ARG A 58 -11.65 -10.08 17.09
N ALA A 59 -10.73 -9.14 16.90
CA ALA A 59 -9.63 -9.23 15.93
C ALA A 59 -8.51 -10.22 16.33
N GLY A 60 -8.51 -10.74 17.56
CA GLY A 60 -7.54 -11.74 18.01
C GLY A 60 -6.09 -11.26 17.79
N PRO A 61 -5.21 -12.05 17.13
CA PRO A 61 -3.80 -11.70 16.95
C PRO A 61 -3.55 -10.52 16.00
N ILE A 62 -4.51 -10.18 15.11
CA ILE A 62 -4.37 -9.01 14.22
C ILE A 62 -4.30 -7.72 15.04
N ALA A 63 -5.07 -7.63 16.14
CA ALA A 63 -5.04 -6.46 17.02
C ALA A 63 -3.65 -6.24 17.61
N ASN A 64 -2.96 -7.32 18.03
CA ASN A 64 -1.62 -7.24 18.60
C ASN A 64 -0.56 -6.82 17.57
N ILE A 65 -0.69 -7.29 16.33
CA ILE A 65 0.19 -6.88 15.23
C ILE A 65 -0.02 -5.39 14.93
N LEU A 66 -1.28 -4.95 14.84
CA LEU A 66 -1.60 -3.56 14.50
C LEU A 66 -1.28 -2.58 15.63
N SER A 67 -1.31 -3.03 16.90
CA SER A 67 -0.89 -2.23 18.05
C SER A 67 0.62 -2.15 18.23
N PHE A 68 1.42 -2.81 17.38
CA PHE A 68 2.86 -2.86 17.54
C PHE A 68 3.49 -1.51 17.15
N PRO A 69 4.31 -0.88 18.01
CA PRO A 69 4.85 0.47 17.80
C PRO A 69 5.56 0.73 16.46
N PRO A 70 6.31 -0.23 15.83
CA PRO A 70 6.90 0.04 14.52
C PRO A 70 5.87 0.16 13.38
N PHE A 71 4.64 -0.34 13.52
CA PHE A 71 3.60 -0.08 12.51
C PHE A 71 3.22 1.41 12.45
N VAL A 72 3.35 2.14 13.56
CA VAL A 72 3.14 3.59 13.58
C VAL A 72 4.21 4.29 12.75
N THR A 73 5.48 3.90 12.92
CA THR A 73 6.58 4.43 12.10
C THR A 73 6.45 4.03 10.63
N LEU A 74 6.09 2.77 10.36
CA LEU A 74 5.89 2.26 9.01
C LEU A 74 4.78 3.02 8.28
N SER A 75 3.66 3.29 8.96
CA SER A 75 2.54 4.03 8.39
C SER A 75 2.94 5.43 7.93
N ARG A 76 3.80 6.11 8.69
CA ARG A 76 4.33 7.44 8.31
C ARG A 76 5.23 7.34 7.09
N LEU A 77 6.14 6.37 7.07
CA LEU A 77 7.03 6.16 5.92
C LEU A 77 6.23 5.79 4.66
N SER A 78 5.22 4.92 4.78
CA SER A 78 4.32 4.58 3.67
C SER A 78 3.55 5.79 3.15
N TYR A 79 3.18 6.74 4.01
CA TYR A 79 2.57 7.99 3.58
C TYR A 79 3.53 8.85 2.75
N SER A 80 4.77 9.03 3.21
CA SER A 80 5.79 9.78 2.44
C SER A 80 6.09 9.09 1.09
N VAL A 81 6.17 7.75 1.07
CA VAL A 81 6.32 6.96 -0.17
C VAL A 81 5.14 7.19 -1.10
N TYR A 82 3.91 7.12 -0.61
CA TYR A 82 2.70 7.27 -1.42
C TYR A 82 2.65 8.63 -2.14
N LEU A 83 3.04 9.71 -1.48
CA LEU A 83 3.08 11.05 -2.09
C LEU A 83 4.17 11.17 -3.17
N LEU A 84 5.34 10.57 -2.95
CA LEU A 84 6.47 10.66 -3.88
C LEU A 84 6.39 9.70 -5.05
N HIS A 85 5.70 8.58 -4.87
CA HIS A 85 5.58 7.55 -5.89
C HIS A 85 5.11 8.10 -7.26
N PRO A 86 3.98 8.84 -7.36
CA PRO A 86 3.55 9.41 -8.64
C PRO A 86 4.49 10.49 -9.16
N LEU A 87 5.14 11.27 -8.28
CA LEU A 87 6.09 12.31 -8.68
C LEU A 87 7.34 11.71 -9.33
N ILE A 88 7.87 10.64 -8.76
CA ILE A 88 9.06 9.94 -9.29
C ILE A 88 8.71 9.24 -10.60
N ILE A 89 7.54 8.61 -10.70
CA ILE A 89 7.07 8.04 -11.97
C ILE A 89 6.98 9.12 -13.04
N LEU A 90 6.35 10.27 -12.74
CA LEU A 90 6.21 11.36 -13.70
C LEU A 90 7.57 11.92 -14.12
N PHE A 91 8.49 12.10 -13.17
CA PHE A 91 9.84 12.56 -13.43
C PHE A 91 10.60 11.60 -14.36
N VAL A 92 10.53 10.30 -14.09
CA VAL A 92 11.14 9.28 -14.94
C VAL A 92 10.51 9.30 -16.32
N VAL A 93 9.18 9.32 -16.44
CA VAL A 93 8.47 9.36 -17.73
C VAL A 93 8.82 10.61 -18.54
N TYR A 94 8.89 11.79 -17.90
CA TYR A 94 9.24 13.04 -18.59
C TYR A 94 10.72 13.10 -19.02
N SER A 95 11.60 12.50 -18.23
CA SER A 95 13.04 12.40 -18.54
C SER A 95 13.30 11.42 -19.71
N ARG A 96 12.41 10.45 -19.92
CA ARG A 96 12.51 9.48 -21.02
C ARG A 96 12.04 10.12 -22.33
N ARG A 97 12.93 10.15 -23.33
CA ARG A 97 12.63 10.62 -24.70
C ARG A 97 12.28 9.50 -25.69
N THR A 98 12.27 8.24 -25.27
CA THR A 98 12.02 7.07 -26.12
C THR A 98 10.75 6.34 -25.72
N ALA A 99 10.07 5.74 -26.71
CA ALA A 99 8.88 4.91 -26.48
C ALA A 99 9.22 3.71 -25.60
N ILE A 100 8.41 3.47 -24.57
CA ILE A 100 8.57 2.35 -23.65
C ILE A 100 8.10 1.09 -24.38
N TYR A 101 9.04 0.29 -24.88
CA TYR A 101 8.74 -1.09 -25.21
C TYR A 101 8.60 -1.84 -23.88
N LEU A 102 7.38 -2.22 -23.52
CA LEU A 102 7.14 -3.25 -22.49
C LEU A 102 7.20 -4.60 -23.21
N PRO A 103 8.36 -5.28 -23.27
CA PRO A 103 8.36 -6.66 -23.71
C PRO A 103 7.44 -7.48 -22.78
N PRO A 104 6.78 -8.53 -23.31
CA PRO A 104 5.95 -9.44 -22.52
C PRO A 104 6.77 -10.27 -21.51
N ASP A 105 8.09 -10.09 -21.46
CA ASP A 105 8.98 -10.80 -20.55
C ASP A 105 8.81 -10.36 -19.10
N ARG A 106 8.50 -11.34 -18.25
CA ARG A 106 8.16 -11.15 -16.83
C ARG A 106 9.30 -10.53 -16.03
N ILE A 107 10.56 -10.76 -16.42
CA ILE A 107 11.73 -10.35 -15.66
C ILE A 107 11.98 -8.84 -15.79
N ASP A 108 11.85 -8.28 -16.99
CA ASP A 108 12.08 -6.85 -17.24
C ASP A 108 11.02 -5.96 -16.57
N GLN A 109 9.78 -6.44 -16.51
CA GLN A 109 8.71 -5.75 -15.80
C GLN A 109 8.94 -5.74 -14.28
N VAL A 110 9.37 -6.88 -13.71
CA VAL A 110 9.71 -6.97 -12.29
C VAL A 110 10.91 -6.10 -11.96
N TYR A 111 11.94 -6.08 -12.81
CA TYR A 111 13.13 -5.24 -12.60
C TYR A 111 12.77 -3.75 -12.63
N ASN A 112 11.98 -3.30 -13.61
CA ASN A 112 11.52 -1.91 -13.66
C ASN A 112 10.67 -1.55 -12.43
N TYR A 113 9.74 -2.42 -12.03
CA TYR A 113 8.92 -2.18 -10.84
C TYR A 113 9.77 -2.05 -9.57
N LEU A 114 10.70 -2.99 -9.35
CA LEU A 114 11.62 -2.94 -8.20
C LEU A 114 12.54 -1.71 -8.25
N GLY A 115 12.97 -1.28 -9.43
CA GLY A 115 13.75 -0.05 -9.60
C GLY A 115 12.98 1.19 -9.15
N HIS A 116 11.73 1.34 -9.58
CA HIS A 116 10.89 2.46 -9.13
C HIS A 116 10.56 2.35 -7.63
N LEU A 117 10.32 1.15 -7.12
CA LEU A 117 10.05 0.91 -5.71
C LEU A 117 11.23 1.30 -4.83
N THR A 118 12.44 0.85 -5.16
CA THR A 118 13.64 1.15 -4.36
C THR A 118 13.98 2.63 -4.40
N LEU A 119 13.93 3.27 -5.57
CA LEU A 119 14.15 4.72 -5.69
C LEU A 119 13.14 5.52 -4.86
N THR A 120 11.85 5.19 -4.97
CA THR A 120 10.80 5.90 -4.21
C THR A 120 10.97 5.74 -2.70
N HIS A 121 11.36 4.56 -2.22
CA HIS A 121 11.64 4.34 -0.80
C HIS A 121 12.88 5.11 -0.31
N LEU A 122 13.94 5.18 -1.11
CA LEU A 122 15.15 5.95 -0.77
C LEU A 122 14.85 7.45 -0.64
N PHE A 123 14.14 8.02 -1.61
CA PHE A 123 13.73 9.43 -1.57
C PHE A 123 12.74 9.72 -0.45
N ALA A 124 11.77 8.82 -0.21
CA ALA A 124 10.84 8.95 0.91
C ALA A 124 11.54 8.93 2.27
N MET A 125 12.53 8.07 2.44
CA MET A 125 13.33 8.02 3.67
C MET A 125 14.12 9.33 3.86
N ALA A 126 14.74 9.86 2.81
CA ALA A 126 15.45 11.13 2.86
C ALA A 126 14.50 12.29 3.24
N LEU A 127 13.33 12.38 2.61
CA LEU A 127 12.33 13.41 2.91
C LEU A 127 11.75 13.27 4.32
N TYR A 128 11.48 12.05 4.77
CA TYR A 128 11.05 11.78 6.15
C TYR A 128 12.09 12.29 7.16
N LEU A 129 13.38 12.02 6.94
CA LEU A 129 14.45 12.50 7.82
C LEU A 129 14.63 14.03 7.76
N CYS A 130 14.49 14.65 6.58
CA CYS A 130 14.69 16.09 6.41
C CYS A 130 13.50 16.94 6.84
N VAL A 131 12.27 16.42 6.77
CA VAL A 131 11.04 17.19 7.02
C VAL A 131 10.33 16.69 8.26
N GLU A 132 10.00 15.41 8.33
CA GLU A 132 9.20 14.88 9.44
C GLU A 132 9.98 14.77 10.76
N ALA A 133 11.29 14.48 10.72
CA ALA A 133 12.11 14.43 11.93
C ALA A 133 12.30 15.81 12.59
N PRO A 134 12.66 16.90 11.87
CA PRO A 134 12.77 18.21 12.49
C PRO A 134 11.41 18.79 12.90
N LEU A 135 10.35 18.56 12.12
CA LEU A 135 8.99 18.99 12.51
C LEU A 135 8.55 18.35 13.83
N ARG A 136 8.87 17.07 14.05
CA ARG A 136 8.56 16.41 15.32
C ARG A 136 9.30 17.03 16.50
N SER A 137 10.55 17.45 16.30
CA SER A 137 11.33 18.15 17.32
C SER A 137 10.75 19.54 17.62
N LEU A 138 10.20 20.22 16.61
CA LEU A 138 9.52 21.51 16.76
C LEU A 138 8.17 21.37 17.47
N ASP A 139 7.39 20.31 17.17
CA ASP A 139 6.14 20.02 17.87
C ASP A 139 6.38 19.81 19.36
N LEU A 140 7.43 19.06 19.72
CA LEU A 140 7.84 18.87 21.12
C LEU A 140 8.30 20.16 21.81
N LEU A 141 8.81 21.13 21.05
CA LEU A 141 9.24 22.43 21.57
C LEU A 141 8.05 23.39 21.75
N TRP A 142 7.05 23.31 20.87
CA TRP A 142 5.85 24.15 20.89
C TRP A 142 4.81 23.67 21.89
N GLU A 143 4.68 22.35 22.11
CA GLU A 143 3.72 21.84 23.07
C GLU A 143 4.17 22.17 24.51
N PRO A 144 3.40 22.96 25.28
CA PRO A 144 3.73 23.23 26.67
C PRO A 144 3.80 21.88 27.39
N ARG A 145 4.93 21.60 28.07
CA ARG A 145 5.11 20.35 28.83
C ARG A 145 3.83 20.06 29.61
N ARG A 146 3.05 19.05 29.20
CA ARG A 146 1.93 18.60 30.03
C ARG A 146 2.52 18.05 31.32
N PRO A 147 2.12 18.54 32.50
CA PRO A 147 2.63 18.02 33.75
C PRO A 147 2.34 16.52 33.81
N HIS A 148 3.38 15.75 34.14
CA HIS A 148 3.30 14.33 34.37
C HIS A 148 2.28 14.09 35.50
N LYS A 149 1.11 13.52 35.16
CA LYS A 149 0.13 13.12 36.17
C LYS A 149 0.68 11.88 36.88
N THR A 150 1.35 12.09 38.01
CA THR A 150 1.52 11.09 39.05
C THR A 150 0.18 10.93 39.77
N ALA A 151 -0.54 9.86 39.49
CA ALA A 151 -1.58 9.29 40.34
C ALA A 151 -1.72 7.81 40.00
#